data_AF-A0A803MMT3-F1
#
_entry.id   AF-A0A803MMT3-F1
#
_cell.length_a   1.000
_cell.length_b   1.000
_cell.length_c   1.000
_cell.angle_alpha   90.00
_cell.angle_beta   90.00
_cell.angle_gamma   90.00
#
_symmetry.space_group_name_H-M   'P 1'
#
loop_
_entity.id
_entity.type
_entity.pdbx_description
1 polymer ?
#
loop_
_entity_poly.entity_id
_entity_poly.type
_entity_poly.pdbx_seq_one_letter_code
_entity_poly.pdbx_strand_id
1 'polypeptide(L)'
;MLLHIFFFKLLATVAATAALPATAAALPTAAAARFWGSYPLLVFDKEVDVPTPSPQSTSSHASTTRKYVITDKDREKVTSTLMRVMRKKAMGIQKTGDTISISIPENMFLNENGLNVSLDYEDLLDWCFQREVGESQMNIFMKILKEHCHKEGISGMYGFCDSNVLSPLTPTTNDQVRSTYLARVFGCNEGKNYNQLFFAPFNDNMHWTLAVISQWNGLVYWLDPLGAENKINSFAEKIITDSVHRKDIKKIKKNAYIKWEQPQCPRQPAYTKYCGYFVCRYMLDIVQKRVLWVSEQVYFSFLNQS
;
A
#
# COMPACT_ATOMS: atom_id res chain seq x y z
N MET A 1 -12.87 -4.42 2.76
CA MET A 1 -12.33 -5.40 3.76
C MET A 1 -10.80 -5.47 3.80
N LEU A 2 -10.08 -5.54 2.68
CA LEU A 2 -8.61 -5.75 2.67
C LEU A 2 -7.77 -4.52 3.03
N LEU A 3 -8.24 -3.31 2.68
CA LEU A 3 -7.63 -2.07 3.14
C LEU A 3 -7.63 -2.02 4.68
N HIS A 4 -8.76 -2.34 5.31
CA HIS A 4 -8.86 -2.48 6.78
C HIS A 4 -7.84 -3.48 7.33
N ILE A 5 -7.64 -4.65 6.72
CA ILE A 5 -6.64 -5.64 7.18
C ILE A 5 -5.21 -5.08 7.10
N PHE A 6 -4.89 -4.33 6.04
CA PHE A 6 -3.60 -3.65 5.93
C PHE A 6 -3.47 -2.51 6.95
N PHE A 7 -4.52 -1.74 7.18
CA PHE A 7 -4.57 -0.75 8.26
C PHE A 7 -4.42 -1.43 9.63
N PHE A 8 -5.01 -2.60 9.86
CA PHE A 8 -4.79 -3.37 11.09
C PHE A 8 -3.36 -3.84 11.23
N LYS A 9 -2.73 -4.32 10.15
CA LYS A 9 -1.30 -4.66 10.16
C LYS A 9 -0.43 -3.43 10.43
N LEU A 10 -0.76 -2.30 9.83
CA LEU A 10 -0.09 -1.01 10.02
C LEU A 10 -0.18 -0.54 11.47
N LEU A 11 -1.40 -0.47 12.01
CA LEU A 11 -1.66 -0.14 13.41
C LEU A 11 -0.99 -1.16 14.35
N ALA A 12 -0.97 -2.45 14.01
CA ALA A 12 -0.30 -3.48 14.81
C ALA A 12 1.23 -3.34 14.77
N THR A 13 1.81 -2.99 13.62
CA THR A 13 3.25 -2.68 13.50
C THR A 13 3.61 -1.48 14.37
N VAL A 14 2.81 -0.41 14.33
CA VAL A 14 3.00 0.78 15.19
C VAL A 14 2.84 0.44 16.68
N ALA A 15 1.85 -0.41 17.02
CA ALA A 15 1.67 -0.87 18.40
C ALA A 15 2.81 -1.79 18.87
N ALA A 16 3.40 -2.60 17.99
CA ALA A 16 4.51 -3.50 18.32
C ALA A 16 5.83 -2.75 18.51
N THR A 17 6.14 -1.76 17.67
CA THR A 17 7.30 -0.87 17.88
C THR A 17 7.17 -0.06 19.18
N ALA A 18 5.94 0.20 19.61
CA ALA A 18 5.67 0.86 20.88
C ALA A 18 5.87 0.01 22.14
N ALA A 19 6.05 -1.32 22.02
CA ALA A 19 6.15 -2.28 23.13
C ALA A 19 7.59 -2.70 23.50
N LEU A 20 8.61 -2.26 22.76
CA LEU A 20 10.01 -2.53 23.07
C LEU A 20 10.57 -1.47 24.04
N PRO A 21 11.09 -1.84 25.22
CA PRO A 21 11.89 -0.93 26.03
C PRO A 21 13.27 -0.74 25.39
N ALA A 22 13.78 0.48 25.41
CA ALA A 22 15.14 0.78 24.99
C ALA A 22 16.16 0.29 26.02
N THR A 23 16.53 -0.99 25.99
CA THR A 23 17.83 -1.47 26.51
C THR A 23 18.25 -2.79 25.88
N ALA A 24 19.45 -2.74 25.28
CA ALA A 24 20.43 -3.79 25.04
C ALA A 24 20.06 -5.09 24.29
N ALA A 25 20.88 -5.33 23.27
CA ALA A 25 21.09 -6.54 22.50
C ALA A 25 20.98 -7.87 23.29
N ALA A 26 20.06 -8.73 22.84
CA ALA A 26 20.28 -10.16 22.62
C ALA A 26 19.11 -10.69 21.76
N LEU A 27 19.41 -11.36 20.65
CA LEU A 27 18.39 -12.14 19.92
C LEU A 27 17.83 -13.25 20.82
N PRO A 28 16.53 -13.54 20.72
CA PRO A 28 16.06 -14.92 20.82
C PRO A 28 15.58 -15.38 19.44
N THR A 29 16.22 -16.44 18.98
CA THR A 29 15.78 -17.30 17.89
C THR A 29 14.40 -17.90 18.19
N ALA A 30 13.61 -18.06 17.11
CA ALA A 30 12.43 -18.94 17.00
C ALA A 30 11.21 -18.67 17.91
N ALA A 31 10.43 -17.61 17.62
CA ALA A 31 9.01 -17.55 18.05
C ALA A 31 8.06 -16.70 17.17
N ALA A 32 8.47 -16.26 15.97
CA ALA A 32 7.65 -15.37 15.12
C ALA A 32 6.98 -16.07 13.92
N ALA A 33 6.94 -17.39 13.89
CA ALA A 33 6.38 -18.18 12.80
C ALA A 33 5.22 -19.05 13.29
N ARG A 34 4.05 -18.44 13.53
CA ARG A 34 2.75 -19.13 13.67
C ARG A 34 1.62 -18.12 13.89
N PHE A 35 1.40 -17.23 12.94
CA PHE A 35 0.15 -16.48 12.90
C PHE A 35 -0.17 -16.10 11.46
N TRP A 36 -1.38 -16.47 11.03
CA TRP A 36 -2.06 -16.10 9.78
C TRP A 36 -1.84 -17.02 8.57
N GLY A 37 -2.60 -18.12 8.55
CA GLY A 37 -2.99 -18.82 7.33
C GLY A 37 -4.46 -18.52 6.98
N SER A 38 -4.70 -18.24 5.69
CA SER A 38 -5.95 -18.37 4.94
C SER A 38 -7.10 -17.38 5.22
N TYR A 39 -7.37 -16.51 4.25
CA TYR A 39 -8.57 -15.66 4.18
C TYR A 39 -9.36 -15.92 2.88
N PRO A 40 -10.65 -16.33 2.97
CA PRO A 40 -11.60 -16.22 1.87
C PRO A 40 -12.38 -14.89 1.94
N LEU A 41 -12.63 -14.31 0.76
CA LEU A 41 -13.58 -13.21 0.50
C LEU A 41 -15.00 -13.79 0.32
N LEU A 42 -16.03 -13.16 0.88
CA LEU A 42 -17.44 -13.32 0.45
C LEU A 42 -18.10 -11.94 0.50
N VAL A 43 -18.56 -11.39 -0.64
CA VAL A 43 -19.89 -11.58 -1.26
C VAL A 43 -21.00 -11.23 -0.28
N PHE A 44 -21.64 -10.10 -0.54
CA PHE A 44 -22.89 -9.70 0.11
C PHE A 44 -24.04 -10.33 -0.66
N ASP A 45 -24.79 -11.21 -0.01
CA ASP A 45 -26.17 -11.50 -0.38
C ASP A 45 -27.02 -11.56 0.89
N LYS A 46 -28.20 -10.95 0.82
CA LYS A 46 -29.36 -11.36 1.61
C LYS A 46 -30.62 -11.18 0.80
N GLU A 47 -31.29 -12.29 0.55
CA GLU A 47 -32.70 -12.44 0.88
C GLU A 47 -32.88 -13.80 1.61
N VAL A 48 -33.82 -13.84 2.55
CA VAL A 48 -34.03 -14.87 3.57
C VAL A 48 -35.36 -15.59 3.28
N ASP A 49 -35.43 -16.92 3.43
CA ASP A 49 -36.56 -17.58 4.14
C ASP A 49 -36.38 -19.09 4.48
N VAL A 50 -37.31 -19.60 5.31
CA VAL A 50 -37.25 -20.61 6.42
C VAL A 50 -37.41 -22.14 6.02
N PRO A 51 -37.69 -23.18 6.87
CA PRO A 51 -36.76 -24.29 7.25
C PRO A 51 -37.20 -25.80 7.09
N THR A 52 -36.22 -26.73 7.29
CA THR A 52 -36.26 -28.16 7.81
C THR A 52 -36.88 -29.32 6.99
N PRO A 53 -36.56 -30.65 7.21
CA PRO A 53 -35.48 -31.35 7.97
C PRO A 53 -34.73 -32.51 7.22
N SER A 54 -33.73 -33.12 7.89
CA SER A 54 -32.82 -34.27 7.57
C SER A 54 -33.52 -35.67 7.55
N PRO A 55 -32.89 -36.88 7.39
CA PRO A 55 -31.46 -37.27 7.47
C PRO A 55 -30.94 -38.39 6.52
N GLN A 56 -29.60 -38.55 6.39
CA GLN A 56 -28.89 -39.80 6.73
C GLN A 56 -27.37 -39.73 6.44
N SER A 57 -26.67 -40.50 7.26
CA SER A 57 -25.26 -40.48 7.64
C SER A 57 -24.38 -41.44 6.84
N THR A 58 -23.11 -41.09 6.63
CA THR A 58 -21.97 -42.02 6.76
C THR A 58 -20.70 -41.30 7.19
N SER A 59 -20.03 -41.89 8.19
CA SER A 59 -18.80 -41.46 8.85
C SER A 59 -17.56 -41.44 7.95
N SER A 60 -16.57 -40.60 8.28
CA SER A 60 -15.22 -41.08 8.67
C SER A 60 -14.25 -39.96 9.04
N HIS A 61 -13.35 -40.30 9.98
CA HIS A 61 -12.07 -39.68 10.36
C HIS A 61 -12.07 -38.28 10.98
N ALA A 62 -12.04 -38.27 12.32
CA ALA A 62 -11.70 -37.14 13.16
C ALA A 62 -10.24 -36.71 12.98
N SER A 63 -10.05 -35.51 12.43
CA SER A 63 -8.91 -34.64 12.73
C SER A 63 -9.47 -33.41 13.42
N THR A 64 -9.42 -33.37 14.75
CA THR A 64 -9.92 -32.24 15.55
C THR A 64 -8.93 -31.08 15.50
N THR A 65 -8.83 -30.44 14.33
CA THR A 65 -8.41 -29.05 14.26
C THR A 65 -9.66 -28.22 14.55
N ARG A 66 -9.86 -27.76 15.79
CA ARG A 66 -10.92 -26.80 16.10
C ARG A 66 -10.70 -25.56 15.23
N LYS A 67 -11.49 -25.43 14.17
CA LYS A 67 -11.54 -24.23 13.32
C LYS A 67 -12.13 -23.13 14.20
N TYR A 68 -11.27 -22.27 14.74
CA TYR A 68 -11.70 -21.11 15.50
C TYR A 68 -12.44 -20.17 14.54
N VAL A 69 -13.76 -20.10 14.66
CA VAL A 69 -14.58 -19.21 13.83
C VAL A 69 -14.48 -17.81 14.43
N ILE A 70 -13.69 -16.94 13.80
CA ILE A 70 -13.59 -15.52 14.18
C ILE A 70 -14.93 -14.86 13.85
N THR A 71 -15.68 -14.50 14.89
CA THR A 71 -16.99 -13.85 14.78
C THR A 71 -16.84 -12.36 14.49
N ASP A 72 -17.91 -11.70 14.06
CA ASP A 72 -17.89 -10.22 13.89
C ASP A 72 -17.61 -9.51 15.22
N LYS A 73 -18.03 -10.11 16.33
CA LYS A 73 -17.72 -9.66 17.68
C LYS A 73 -16.23 -9.77 18.02
N ASP A 74 -15.53 -10.78 17.50
CA ASP A 74 -14.08 -10.90 17.64
C ASP A 74 -13.33 -9.89 16.75
N ARG A 75 -13.84 -9.60 15.55
CA ARG A 75 -13.34 -8.52 14.67
C ARG A 75 -13.51 -7.14 15.31
N GLU A 76 -14.66 -6.88 15.90
CA GLU A 76 -14.96 -5.65 16.63
C GLU A 76 -14.10 -5.51 17.89
N LYS A 77 -13.83 -6.60 18.61
CA LYS A 77 -12.91 -6.63 19.76
C LYS A 77 -11.47 -6.34 19.36
N VAL A 78 -10.96 -6.92 18.27
CA VAL A 78 -9.60 -6.64 17.77
C VAL A 78 -9.49 -5.18 17.34
N THR A 79 -10.51 -4.67 16.64
CA THR A 79 -10.57 -3.28 16.23
C THR A 79 -10.59 -2.34 17.41
N SER A 80 -11.53 -2.53 18.35
CA SER A 80 -11.65 -1.69 19.55
C SER A 80 -10.46 -1.82 20.50
N THR A 81 -9.83 -2.99 20.59
CA THR A 81 -8.63 -3.19 21.42
C THR A 81 -7.41 -2.55 20.80
N LEU A 82 -7.19 -2.69 19.49
CA LEU A 82 -6.09 -2.03 18.81
C LEU A 82 -6.26 -0.50 18.85
N MET A 83 -7.47 -0.02 18.57
CA MET A 83 -7.82 1.39 18.72
C MET A 83 -7.59 1.89 20.14
N ARG A 84 -7.88 1.08 21.16
CA ARG A 84 -7.59 1.41 22.57
C ARG A 84 -6.08 1.46 22.84
N VAL A 85 -5.29 0.53 22.30
CA VAL A 85 -3.82 0.51 22.44
C VAL A 85 -3.20 1.73 21.76
N MET A 86 -3.60 2.01 20.52
CA MET A 86 -3.13 3.15 19.74
C MET A 86 -3.52 4.47 20.41
N ARG A 87 -4.77 4.62 20.86
CA ARG A 87 -5.21 5.78 21.63
C ARG A 87 -4.39 5.94 22.93
N LYS A 88 -4.16 4.85 23.68
CA LYS A 88 -3.35 4.89 24.90
C LYS A 88 -1.92 5.36 24.60
N LYS A 89 -1.32 4.90 23.50
CA LYS A 89 0.02 5.31 23.09
C LYS A 89 0.06 6.76 22.62
N ALA A 90 -0.92 7.20 21.81
CA ALA A 90 -1.06 8.59 21.39
C ALA A 90 -1.16 9.52 22.60
N MET A 91 -2.03 9.22 23.57
CA MET A 91 -2.14 10.00 24.81
C MET A 91 -0.86 9.98 25.66
N GLY A 92 -0.05 8.91 25.57
CA GLY A 92 1.26 8.86 26.21
C GLY A 92 2.25 9.80 25.53
N ILE A 93 2.37 9.70 24.20
CA ILE A 93 3.20 10.57 23.35
C ILE A 93 2.84 12.04 23.53
N GLN A 94 1.56 12.38 23.57
CA GLN A 94 1.10 13.75 23.80
C GLN A 94 1.66 14.34 25.12
N LYS A 95 1.80 13.51 26.15
CA LYS A 95 2.27 13.95 27.47
C LYS A 95 3.80 14.07 27.53
N THR A 96 4.53 13.24 26.79
CA THR A 96 5.99 13.20 26.84
C THR A 96 6.65 14.03 25.74
N GLY A 97 5.95 14.28 24.64
CA GLY A 97 6.52 14.89 23.44
C GLY A 97 7.34 13.92 22.58
N ASP A 98 7.30 12.62 22.89
CA ASP A 98 8.08 11.59 22.17
C ASP A 98 7.51 11.30 20.77
N THR A 99 8.23 10.54 19.96
CA THR A 99 7.75 10.03 18.67
C THR A 99 7.99 8.52 18.53
N ILE A 100 7.29 7.88 17.59
CA ILE A 100 7.55 6.49 17.18
C ILE A 100 8.36 6.50 15.89
N SER A 101 9.58 5.98 15.94
CA SER A 101 10.43 5.86 14.77
C SER A 101 10.25 4.50 14.08
N ILE A 102 9.97 4.52 12.77
CA ILE A 102 9.89 3.36 11.91
C ILE A 102 10.94 3.50 10.80
N SER A 103 11.88 2.57 10.76
CA SER A 103 12.92 2.56 9.73
C SER A 103 12.46 1.82 8.47
N ILE A 104 12.62 2.47 7.33
CA ILE A 104 12.46 1.94 5.98
C ILE A 104 13.88 1.73 5.42
N PRO A 105 14.29 0.47 5.19
CA PRO A 105 15.64 0.19 4.73
C PRO A 105 15.88 0.70 3.31
N GLU A 106 17.12 1.02 2.97
CA GLU A 106 17.52 1.51 1.65
C GLU A 106 17.00 0.64 0.50
N ASN A 107 17.09 -0.68 0.62
CA ASN A 107 16.62 -1.61 -0.42
C ASN A 107 15.09 -1.56 -0.68
N MET A 108 14.32 -0.84 0.14
CA MET A 108 12.89 -0.68 0.00
C MET A 108 12.54 0.33 -1.10
N PHE A 109 13.10 1.52 -1.04
CA PHE A 109 12.86 2.59 -2.01
C PHE A 109 14.09 2.96 -2.84
N LEU A 110 15.23 2.31 -2.59
CA LEU A 110 16.53 2.64 -3.17
C LEU A 110 16.89 4.12 -2.94
N ASN A 111 16.62 4.61 -1.72
CA ASN A 111 17.04 5.93 -1.24
C ASN A 111 18.32 5.73 -0.41
N GLU A 112 19.40 6.44 -0.74
CA GLU A 112 20.78 6.17 -0.30
C GLU A 112 21.02 6.29 1.22
N ASN A 113 20.03 6.73 1.99
CA ASN A 113 20.13 6.84 3.45
C ASN A 113 19.05 6.02 4.19
N GLY A 114 18.29 5.19 3.45
CA GLY A 114 17.00 4.71 3.94
C GLY A 114 16.06 5.87 4.26
N LEU A 115 14.96 5.58 4.93
CA LEU A 115 14.01 6.59 5.40
C LEU A 115 13.57 6.24 6.83
N ASN A 116 13.81 7.15 7.78
CA ASN A 116 13.27 7.01 9.12
C ASN A 116 12.02 7.87 9.23
N VAL A 117 10.87 7.20 9.31
CA VAL A 117 9.57 7.85 9.50
C VAL A 117 9.34 8.03 10.99
N SER A 118 9.20 9.27 11.44
CA SER A 118 8.85 9.62 12.81
C SER A 118 7.35 9.91 12.88
N LEU A 119 6.64 9.22 13.75
CA LEU A 119 5.21 9.42 13.99
C LEU A 119 4.99 10.15 15.30
N ASP A 120 4.34 11.30 15.25
CA ASP A 120 3.98 12.09 16.43
C ASP A 120 2.55 11.77 16.93
N TYR A 121 2.05 12.58 17.87
CA TYR A 121 0.69 12.47 18.37
C TYR A 121 -0.38 12.62 17.28
N GLU A 122 -0.25 13.62 16.41
CA GLU A 122 -1.24 13.93 15.38
C GLU A 122 -1.25 12.86 14.29
N ASP A 123 -0.09 12.32 13.93
CA ASP A 123 0.02 11.20 12.99
C ASP A 123 -0.78 9.97 13.44
N LEU A 124 -0.73 9.68 14.75
CA LEU A 124 -1.47 8.56 15.34
C LEU A 124 -2.97 8.85 15.42
N LEU A 125 -3.35 10.11 15.70
CA LEU A 125 -4.75 10.53 15.65
C LEU A 125 -5.31 10.44 14.23
N ASP A 126 -4.56 10.87 13.22
CA ASP A 126 -4.96 10.79 11.82
C ASP A 126 -5.38 9.38 11.45
N TRP A 127 -4.57 8.39 11.81
CA TRP A 127 -4.93 7.00 11.60
C TRP A 127 -6.09 6.52 12.47
N CYS A 128 -6.10 6.89 13.76
CA CYS A 128 -7.15 6.46 14.67
C CYS A 128 -8.54 6.92 14.19
N PHE A 129 -8.62 8.13 13.65
CA PHE A 129 -9.89 8.74 13.24
C PHE A 129 -10.14 8.67 11.74
N GLN A 130 -9.30 7.91 11.01
CA GLN A 130 -9.36 7.83 9.54
C GLN A 130 -9.39 9.22 8.89
N ARG A 131 -8.63 10.16 9.44
CA ARG A 131 -8.41 11.49 8.84
C ARG A 131 -7.51 11.36 7.62
N GLU A 132 -7.19 12.48 7.01
CA GLU A 132 -6.37 12.55 5.80
C GLU A 132 -5.04 11.78 5.96
N VAL A 133 -4.65 11.03 4.93
CA VAL A 133 -3.39 10.27 4.92
C VAL A 133 -2.25 11.24 4.62
N GLY A 134 -1.26 11.34 5.52
CA GLY A 134 -0.03 12.08 5.28
C GLY A 134 1.09 11.25 4.63
N GLU A 135 2.24 11.88 4.41
CA GLU A 135 3.45 11.28 3.83
C GLU A 135 3.99 10.13 4.68
N SER A 136 4.04 10.31 6.01
CA SER A 136 4.45 9.27 6.96
C SER A 136 3.59 8.01 6.82
N GLN A 137 2.27 8.20 6.74
CA GLN A 137 1.30 7.13 6.65
C GLN A 137 1.41 6.38 5.32
N MET A 138 1.58 7.11 4.22
CA MET A 138 1.79 6.54 2.88
C MET A 138 3.08 5.69 2.81
N ASN A 139 4.19 6.22 3.34
CA ASN A 139 5.48 5.54 3.33
C ASN A 139 5.46 4.22 4.13
N ILE A 140 4.81 4.22 5.29
CA ILE A 140 4.69 3.00 6.11
C ILE A 140 3.72 2.01 5.45
N PHE A 141 2.66 2.46 4.79
CA PHE A 141 1.80 1.59 4.00
C PHE A 141 2.58 0.89 2.86
N MET A 142 3.36 1.65 2.08
CA MET A 142 4.22 1.09 1.03
C MET A 142 5.23 0.09 1.60
N LYS A 143 5.80 0.36 2.78
CA LYS A 143 6.68 -0.59 3.48
C LYS A 143 6.01 -1.93 3.72
N ILE A 144 4.81 -1.91 4.31
CA ILE A 144 4.06 -3.11 4.64
C ILE A 144 3.64 -3.85 3.37
N LEU A 145 3.26 -3.12 2.32
CA LEU A 145 2.89 -3.72 1.05
C LEU A 145 4.08 -4.39 0.36
N LYS A 146 5.27 -3.78 0.39
CA LYS A 146 6.49 -4.40 -0.12
C LYS A 146 6.89 -5.66 0.68
N GLU A 147 6.77 -5.62 2.00
CA GLU A 147 6.98 -6.81 2.85
C GLU A 147 5.98 -7.92 2.54
N HIS A 148 4.73 -7.57 2.23
CA HIS A 148 3.75 -8.54 1.77
C HIS A 148 4.17 -9.14 0.43
N CYS A 149 4.59 -8.33 -0.55
CA CYS A 149 5.11 -8.84 -1.83
C CYS A 149 6.29 -9.79 -1.63
N HIS A 150 7.17 -9.52 -0.65
CA HIS A 150 8.28 -10.41 -0.31
C HIS A 150 7.79 -11.75 0.24
N LYS A 151 6.87 -11.72 1.22
CA LYS A 151 6.29 -12.94 1.81
C LYS A 151 5.55 -13.80 0.78
N GLU A 152 4.93 -13.17 -0.21
CA GLU A 152 4.19 -13.85 -1.29
C GLU A 152 5.08 -14.26 -2.48
N GLY A 153 6.39 -14.00 -2.43
CA GLY A 153 7.32 -14.35 -3.51
C GLY A 153 7.15 -13.51 -4.79
N ILE A 154 6.55 -12.33 -4.71
CA ILE A 154 6.24 -11.44 -5.85
C ILE A 154 7.00 -10.11 -5.84
N SER A 155 8.07 -9.98 -5.04
CA SER A 155 8.87 -8.75 -5.00
C SER A 155 9.40 -8.30 -6.36
N GLY A 156 9.66 -9.21 -7.29
CA GLY A 156 10.13 -8.88 -8.64
C GLY A 156 9.05 -8.31 -9.57
N MET A 157 7.77 -8.35 -9.18
CA MET A 157 6.66 -7.81 -9.96
C MET A 157 6.39 -6.33 -9.68
N TYR A 158 6.75 -5.85 -8.47
CA TYR A 158 6.37 -4.52 -8.00
C TYR A 158 7.54 -3.76 -7.38
N GLY A 159 7.77 -2.54 -7.87
CA GLY A 159 8.66 -1.55 -7.25
C GLY A 159 7.86 -0.45 -6.55
N PHE A 160 8.49 0.24 -5.61
CA PHE A 160 7.87 1.31 -4.81
C PHE A 160 8.82 2.51 -4.81
N CYS A 161 8.29 3.68 -5.15
CA CYS A 161 9.03 4.94 -5.16
C CYS A 161 8.72 5.72 -3.88
N ASP A 162 9.74 6.36 -3.31
CA ASP A 162 9.63 7.24 -2.14
C ASP A 162 8.79 8.48 -2.52
N SER A 163 7.65 8.67 -1.83
CA SER A 163 6.75 9.79 -2.10
C SER A 163 7.40 11.14 -1.81
N ASN A 164 8.30 11.20 -0.83
CA ASN A 164 8.98 12.44 -0.47
C ASN A 164 9.91 12.93 -1.58
N VAL A 165 10.42 12.04 -2.43
CA VAL A 165 11.25 12.47 -3.56
C VAL A 165 10.36 13.04 -4.68
N LEU A 166 9.12 12.57 -4.80
CA LEU A 166 8.23 12.90 -5.92
C LEU A 166 7.37 14.13 -5.67
N SER A 167 6.95 14.38 -4.43
CA SER A 167 6.09 15.52 -4.09
C SER A 167 6.81 16.87 -4.38
N PRO A 168 6.14 17.84 -5.02
CA PRO A 168 6.76 19.09 -5.48
C PRO A 168 7.14 20.01 -4.31
N LEU A 169 6.48 19.87 -3.17
CA LEU A 169 6.69 20.70 -1.97
C LEU A 169 7.87 20.22 -1.11
N THR A 170 8.59 19.16 -1.51
CA THR A 170 9.79 18.72 -0.78
C THR A 170 10.94 19.72 -1.00
N PRO A 171 11.39 20.46 0.04
CA PRO A 171 12.20 21.68 -0.12
C PRO A 171 13.62 21.47 -0.68
N THR A 172 14.14 20.25 -0.65
CA THR A 172 15.59 19.99 -0.76
C THR A 172 16.02 19.33 -2.06
N THR A 173 15.08 18.98 -2.94
CA THR A 173 15.36 18.18 -4.13
C THR A 173 15.13 19.03 -5.36
N ASN A 174 16.05 19.04 -6.33
CA ASN A 174 15.81 19.62 -7.65
C ASN A 174 15.30 18.54 -8.61
N ASP A 175 14.74 18.95 -9.75
CA ASP A 175 14.16 18.06 -10.75
C ASP A 175 15.11 16.96 -11.23
N GLN A 176 16.40 17.28 -11.40
CA GLN A 176 17.40 16.32 -11.85
C GLN A 176 17.67 15.24 -10.79
N VAL A 177 17.71 15.61 -9.52
CA VAL A 177 17.87 14.64 -8.42
C VAL A 177 16.65 13.72 -8.36
N ARG A 178 15.44 14.26 -8.54
CA ARG A 178 14.20 13.45 -8.58
C ARG A 178 14.20 12.46 -9.75
N SER A 179 14.50 12.93 -10.95
CA SER A 179 14.51 12.07 -12.14
C SER A 179 15.63 11.03 -12.09
N THR A 180 16.81 11.38 -11.56
CA THR A 180 17.94 10.45 -11.38
C THR A 180 17.61 9.36 -10.35
N TYR A 181 16.97 9.73 -9.24
CA TYR A 181 16.47 8.77 -8.25
C TYR A 181 15.50 7.77 -8.89
N LEU A 182 14.47 8.26 -9.60
CA LEU A 182 13.51 7.40 -10.29
C LEU A 182 14.18 6.49 -11.32
N ALA A 183 15.13 7.03 -12.09
CA ALA A 183 15.88 6.28 -13.09
C ALA A 183 16.67 5.11 -12.46
N ARG A 184 17.20 5.29 -11.25
CA ARG A 184 17.83 4.21 -10.46
C ARG A 184 16.80 3.19 -10.02
N VAL A 185 15.65 3.63 -9.49
CA VAL A 185 14.58 2.73 -9.04
C VAL A 185 14.10 1.85 -10.20
N PHE A 186 13.87 2.44 -11.36
CA PHE A 186 13.41 1.74 -12.57
C PHE A 186 14.45 0.75 -13.12
N GLY A 187 15.73 1.06 -12.96
CA GLY A 187 16.84 0.20 -13.38
C GLY A 187 17.12 -1.00 -12.48
N CYS A 188 16.48 -1.10 -11.30
CA CYS A 188 16.87 -2.07 -10.27
C CYS A 188 16.79 -3.54 -10.71
N ASN A 189 15.97 -3.86 -11.72
CA ASN A 189 15.86 -5.22 -12.26
C ASN A 189 16.56 -5.42 -13.61
N GLU A 190 17.23 -4.40 -14.15
CA GLU A 190 17.94 -4.42 -15.44
C GLU A 190 17.12 -4.95 -16.63
N GLY A 191 15.79 -4.91 -16.55
CA GLY A 191 14.90 -5.34 -17.63
C GLY A 191 14.63 -6.83 -17.62
N LYS A 192 15.00 -7.53 -16.54
CA LYS A 192 14.71 -8.95 -16.36
C LYS A 192 13.20 -9.24 -16.27
N ASN A 193 12.42 -8.27 -15.79
CA ASN A 193 10.96 -8.32 -15.84
C ASN A 193 10.41 -7.07 -16.52
N TYR A 194 10.08 -7.18 -17.81
CA TYR A 194 9.49 -6.10 -18.60
C TYR A 194 8.11 -5.68 -18.08
N ASN A 195 7.39 -6.59 -17.43
CA ASN A 195 6.05 -6.35 -16.89
C ASN A 195 6.08 -5.85 -15.44
N GLN A 196 7.26 -5.52 -14.89
CA GLN A 196 7.34 -4.93 -13.57
C GLN A 196 6.60 -3.59 -13.56
N LEU A 197 5.76 -3.39 -12.53
CA LEU A 197 5.08 -2.14 -12.27
C LEU A 197 5.74 -1.42 -11.10
N PHE A 198 5.93 -0.12 -11.22
CA PHE A 198 6.42 0.73 -10.13
C PHE A 198 5.28 1.62 -9.64
N PHE A 199 5.07 1.63 -8.32
CA PHE A 199 4.12 2.51 -7.68
C PHE A 199 4.81 3.80 -7.24
N ALA A 200 4.31 4.92 -7.74
CA ALA A 200 4.78 6.26 -7.44
C ALA A 200 3.59 7.10 -6.95
N PRO A 201 3.23 7.00 -5.65
CA PRO A 201 2.25 7.89 -5.06
C PRO A 201 2.80 9.32 -5.06
N PHE A 202 1.96 10.26 -5.46
CA PHE A 202 2.31 11.66 -5.64
C PHE A 202 1.33 12.54 -4.86
N ASN A 203 1.85 13.39 -3.98
CA ASN A 203 1.06 14.35 -3.22
C ASN A 203 1.37 15.76 -3.72
N ASP A 204 0.36 16.43 -4.28
CA ASP A 204 0.44 17.85 -4.59
C ASP A 204 -0.66 18.59 -3.83
N ASN A 205 -0.24 19.47 -2.92
CA ASN A 205 -1.13 20.30 -2.12
C ASN A 205 -2.29 19.51 -1.46
N MET A 206 -1.97 18.47 -0.69
CA MET A 206 -2.93 17.63 0.04
C MET A 206 -3.81 16.74 -0.86
N HIS A 207 -3.44 16.56 -2.13
CA HIS A 207 -4.12 15.65 -3.03
C HIS A 207 -3.21 14.49 -3.46
N TRP A 208 -3.56 13.28 -3.03
CA TRP A 208 -2.87 12.07 -3.41
C TRP A 208 -3.38 11.51 -4.74
N THR A 209 -2.43 11.26 -5.63
CA THR A 209 -2.62 10.54 -6.89
C THR A 209 -1.59 9.42 -6.99
N LEU A 210 -1.77 8.49 -7.93
CA LEU A 210 -0.85 7.37 -8.13
C LEU A 210 -0.43 7.27 -9.59
N ALA A 211 0.87 7.36 -9.85
CA ALA A 211 1.45 6.86 -11.10
C ALA A 211 1.78 5.38 -10.95
N VAL A 212 1.24 4.55 -11.84
CA VAL A 212 1.64 3.15 -12.01
C VAL A 212 2.46 3.04 -13.29
N ILE A 213 3.76 2.76 -13.13
CA ILE A 213 4.74 2.94 -14.19
C ILE A 213 5.23 1.57 -14.67
N SER A 214 5.05 1.29 -15.96
CA SER A 214 5.69 0.16 -16.64
C SER A 214 6.81 0.71 -17.52
N GLN A 215 7.97 0.92 -16.90
CA GLN A 215 9.07 1.68 -17.52
C GLN A 215 9.60 1.00 -18.79
N TRP A 216 9.74 -0.33 -18.78
CA TRP A 216 10.26 -1.10 -19.92
C TRP A 216 9.31 -1.09 -21.11
N ASN A 217 8.01 -0.96 -20.85
CA ASN A 217 6.98 -0.83 -21.87
C ASN A 217 6.75 0.62 -22.29
N GLY A 218 7.36 1.61 -21.62
CA GLY A 218 7.10 3.02 -21.86
C GLY A 218 5.65 3.39 -21.59
N LEU A 219 5.05 2.87 -20.51
CA LEU A 219 3.65 3.15 -20.15
C LEU A 219 3.58 3.72 -18.74
N VAL A 220 2.76 4.76 -18.57
CA VAL A 220 2.41 5.32 -17.26
C VAL A 220 0.89 5.42 -17.17
N TYR A 221 0.33 4.82 -16.13
CA TYR A 221 -1.09 4.96 -15.80
C TYR A 221 -1.23 5.96 -14.65
N TRP A 222 -1.94 7.06 -14.88
CA TRP A 222 -2.21 8.09 -13.89
C TRP A 222 -3.57 7.85 -13.24
N LEU A 223 -3.60 7.58 -11.94
CA LEU A 223 -4.82 7.28 -11.20
C LEU A 223 -5.12 8.40 -10.23
N ASP A 224 -6.20 9.12 -10.52
CA ASP A 224 -6.67 10.24 -9.73
C ASP A 224 -8.00 9.88 -9.03
N PRO A 225 -8.03 9.74 -7.68
CA PRO A 225 -9.26 9.55 -6.92
C PRO A 225 -10.33 10.61 -7.17
N LEU A 226 -9.95 11.82 -7.61
CA LEU A 226 -10.91 12.87 -7.96
C LEU A 226 -11.51 12.71 -9.34
N GLY A 227 -10.91 11.93 -10.27
CA GLY A 227 -11.47 11.68 -11.59
C GLY A 227 -10.45 11.67 -12.73
N ALA A 228 -10.73 10.90 -13.78
CA ALA A 228 -9.87 10.78 -14.96
C ALA A 228 -9.94 11.99 -15.91
N GLU A 229 -10.93 12.86 -15.75
CA GLU A 229 -11.07 14.12 -16.49
C GLU A 229 -10.12 15.21 -15.99
N ASN A 230 -9.55 15.06 -14.79
CA ASN A 230 -8.56 15.99 -14.28
C ASN A 230 -7.29 15.91 -15.12
N LYS A 231 -6.67 17.06 -15.36
CA LYS A 231 -5.42 17.10 -16.08
C LYS A 231 -4.32 16.40 -15.28
N ILE A 232 -3.51 15.57 -15.94
CA ILE A 232 -2.28 15.04 -15.36
C ILE A 232 -1.41 16.20 -14.88
N ASN A 233 -0.84 16.05 -13.68
CA ASN A 233 0.03 17.05 -13.10
C ASN A 233 1.30 17.20 -13.95
N SER A 234 1.55 18.39 -14.50
CA SER A 234 2.66 18.63 -15.44
C SER A 234 4.04 18.46 -14.79
N PHE A 235 4.15 18.69 -13.48
CA PHE A 235 5.39 18.46 -12.76
C PHE A 235 5.67 16.95 -12.64
N ALA A 236 4.68 16.17 -12.21
CA ALA A 236 4.80 14.70 -12.17
C ALA A 236 5.11 14.12 -13.56
N GLU A 237 4.40 14.60 -14.59
CA GLU A 237 4.60 14.18 -15.98
C GLU A 237 6.04 14.42 -16.44
N LYS A 238 6.58 15.61 -16.18
CA LYS A 238 7.97 15.97 -16.49
C LYS A 238 8.96 15.06 -15.77
N ILE A 239 8.88 14.99 -14.44
CA ILE A 239 9.86 14.23 -13.62
C ILE A 239 9.88 12.74 -14.00
N ILE A 240 8.70 12.13 -14.17
CA ILE A 240 8.61 10.72 -14.54
C ILE A 240 9.11 10.51 -15.97
N THR A 241 8.71 11.36 -16.93
CA THR A 241 9.16 11.26 -18.33
C THR A 241 10.67 11.37 -18.46
N ASP A 242 11.31 12.26 -17.69
CA ASP A 242 12.76 12.48 -17.70
C ASP A 242 13.53 11.31 -17.07
N SER A 243 12.90 10.55 -16.17
CA SER A 243 13.52 9.43 -15.46
C SER A 243 13.53 8.10 -16.22
N VAL A 244 12.70 7.95 -17.24
CA VAL A 244 12.55 6.69 -17.98
C VAL A 244 13.66 6.54 -19.03
N HIS A 245 14.38 5.42 -18.96
CA HIS A 245 15.48 5.11 -19.89
C HIS A 245 14.97 4.74 -21.28
N ARG A 246 14.69 5.74 -22.13
CA ARG A 246 14.18 5.53 -23.51
C ARG A 246 15.07 4.61 -24.35
N LYS A 247 16.39 4.62 -24.12
CA LYS A 247 17.35 3.72 -24.77
C LYS A 247 17.04 2.24 -24.50
N ASP A 248 16.54 1.94 -23.31
CA ASP A 248 16.21 0.59 -22.92
C ASP A 248 14.86 0.16 -23.47
N ILE A 249 13.90 1.08 -23.57
CA ILE A 249 12.66 0.84 -24.32
C ILE A 249 12.95 0.57 -25.80
N LYS A 250 13.91 1.28 -26.41
CA LYS A 250 14.31 1.05 -27.82
C LYS A 250 14.82 -0.36 -28.09
N LYS A 251 15.38 -1.05 -27.08
CA LYS A 251 15.78 -2.46 -27.19
C LYS A 251 14.57 -3.39 -27.37
N ILE A 252 13.39 -2.94 -26.95
CA ILE A 252 12.15 -3.72 -26.92
C ILE A 252 11.17 -3.25 -28.02
N LYS A 253 11.09 -1.93 -28.27
CA LYS A 253 10.15 -1.28 -29.20
C LYS A 253 10.86 -0.38 -30.21
N LYS A 254 10.56 -0.58 -31.50
CA LYS A 254 11.16 0.16 -32.63
C LYS A 254 10.92 1.69 -32.57
N ASN A 255 9.72 2.12 -32.13
CA ASN A 255 9.34 3.52 -31.96
C ASN A 255 9.09 3.81 -30.47
N ALA A 256 10.16 3.89 -29.69
CA ALA A 256 10.08 4.07 -28.25
C ALA A 256 9.62 5.49 -27.87
N TYR A 257 8.44 5.60 -27.29
CA TYR A 257 7.94 6.78 -26.60
C TYR A 257 7.27 6.35 -25.29
N ILE A 258 7.08 7.31 -24.39
CA ILE A 258 6.37 7.10 -23.13
C ILE A 258 4.92 7.49 -23.37
N LYS A 259 4.01 6.54 -23.23
CA LYS A 259 2.57 6.77 -23.34
C LYS A 259 2.00 6.96 -21.93
N TRP A 260 1.26 8.04 -21.76
CA TRP A 260 0.48 8.32 -20.57
C TRP A 260 -0.97 7.93 -20.82
N GLU A 261 -1.56 7.21 -19.87
CA GLU A 261 -2.96 6.82 -19.89
C GLU A 261 -3.60 7.22 -18.55
N GLN A 262 -4.82 7.73 -18.60
CA GLN A 262 -5.59 8.10 -17.41
C GLN A 262 -6.90 7.32 -17.42
N PRO A 263 -6.86 6.03 -17.03
CA PRO A 263 -8.05 5.20 -17.01
C PRO A 263 -9.02 5.63 -15.91
N GLN A 264 -10.30 5.33 -16.08
CA GLN A 264 -11.29 5.50 -15.03
C GLN A 264 -10.94 4.62 -13.83
N CYS A 265 -10.86 5.19 -12.62
CA CYS A 265 -10.60 4.47 -11.39
C CYS A 265 -11.67 4.80 -10.33
N PRO A 266 -11.83 3.97 -9.27
CA PRO A 266 -12.81 4.23 -8.21
C PRO A 266 -12.66 5.63 -7.63
N ARG A 267 -13.72 6.44 -7.70
CA ARG A 267 -13.64 7.84 -7.26
C ARG A 267 -13.92 7.97 -5.78
N GLN A 268 -13.22 8.88 -5.13
CA GLN A 268 -13.59 9.29 -3.79
C GLN A 268 -14.93 10.06 -3.82
N PRO A 269 -15.73 10.02 -2.74
CA PRO A 269 -16.90 10.87 -2.64
C PRO A 269 -16.49 12.36 -2.74
N ALA A 270 -17.33 13.15 -3.39
CA ALA A 270 -17.08 14.57 -3.60
C ALA A 270 -16.81 15.29 -2.26
N TYR A 271 -15.86 16.23 -2.27
CA TYR A 271 -15.48 17.06 -1.11
C TYR A 271 -14.90 16.31 0.10
N THR A 272 -14.58 15.02 -0.04
CA THR A 272 -13.89 14.26 1.01
C THR A 272 -12.36 14.38 0.91
N LYS A 273 -11.66 14.02 1.98
CA LYS A 273 -10.18 14.00 2.07
C LYS A 273 -9.64 12.57 2.03
N TYR A 274 -10.28 11.70 1.24
CA TYR A 274 -10.00 10.27 1.24
C TYR A 274 -9.01 9.82 0.17
N CYS A 275 -8.45 10.73 -0.63
CA CYS A 275 -7.60 10.43 -1.79
C CYS A 275 -6.45 9.48 -1.45
N GLY A 276 -5.77 9.68 -0.31
CA GLY A 276 -4.69 8.79 0.12
C GLY A 276 -5.15 7.37 0.44
N TYR A 277 -6.36 7.17 0.98
CA TYR A 277 -6.93 5.83 1.17
C TYR A 277 -7.23 5.14 -0.16
N PHE A 278 -7.70 5.90 -1.16
CA PHE A 278 -7.93 5.38 -2.50
C PHE A 278 -6.62 5.01 -3.20
N VAL A 279 -5.58 5.84 -3.08
CA VAL A 279 -4.23 5.51 -3.58
C VAL A 279 -3.68 4.24 -2.92
N CYS A 280 -3.80 4.10 -1.60
CA CYS A 280 -3.47 2.86 -0.89
C CYS A 280 -4.28 1.66 -1.43
N ARG A 281 -5.57 1.85 -1.69
CA ARG A 281 -6.46 0.81 -2.23
C ARG A 281 -6.04 0.38 -3.63
N TYR A 282 -5.69 1.31 -4.51
CA TYR A 282 -5.23 0.99 -5.87
C TYR A 282 -3.98 0.11 -5.84
N MET A 283 -2.94 0.52 -5.09
CA MET A 283 -1.73 -0.27 -4.96
C MET A 283 -2.02 -1.67 -4.40
N LEU A 284 -2.85 -1.74 -3.35
CA LEU A 284 -3.23 -3.00 -2.72
C LEU A 284 -3.90 -3.94 -3.71
N ASP A 285 -4.90 -3.45 -4.45
CA ASP A 285 -5.67 -4.32 -5.32
C ASP A 285 -4.87 -4.76 -6.55
N ILE A 286 -3.99 -3.90 -7.09
CA ILE A 286 -3.04 -4.27 -8.15
C ILE A 286 -2.14 -5.42 -7.68
N VAL A 287 -1.55 -5.30 -6.48
CA VAL A 287 -0.70 -6.35 -5.90
C VAL A 287 -1.48 -7.64 -5.68
N GLN A 288 -2.66 -7.56 -5.07
CA GLN A 288 -3.48 -8.73 -4.72
C GLN A 288 -3.98 -9.49 -5.94
N LYS A 289 -4.41 -8.76 -6.97
CA LYS A 289 -4.87 -9.35 -8.24
C LYS A 289 -3.72 -9.74 -9.16
N ARG A 290 -2.47 -9.57 -8.72
CA ARG A 290 -1.26 -9.92 -9.48
C ARG A 290 -1.23 -9.22 -10.85
N VAL A 291 -1.72 -7.99 -10.90
CA VAL A 291 -1.86 -7.20 -12.12
C VAL A 291 -0.47 -6.83 -12.64
N LEU A 292 -0.17 -7.25 -13.85
CA LEU A 292 1.08 -6.94 -14.57
C LEU A 292 0.90 -5.81 -15.60
N TRP A 293 -0.34 -5.54 -15.97
CA TRP A 293 -0.73 -4.52 -16.94
C TRP A 293 -2.06 -3.94 -16.52
N VAL A 294 -2.12 -2.62 -16.45
CA VAL A 294 -3.32 -1.90 -16.08
C VAL A 294 -4.20 -1.77 -17.33
N SER A 295 -5.43 -2.26 -17.27
CA SER A 295 -6.40 -2.18 -18.38
C SER A 295 -7.77 -1.79 -17.83
N GLU A 296 -8.69 -1.38 -18.71
CA GLU A 296 -10.07 -1.04 -18.32
C GLU A 296 -10.75 -2.16 -17.50
N GLN A 297 -10.45 -3.43 -17.78
CA GLN A 297 -10.97 -4.59 -17.05
C GLN A 297 -10.52 -4.65 -15.58
N VAL A 298 -9.29 -4.20 -15.30
CA VAL A 298 -8.77 -4.08 -13.93
C VAL A 298 -9.63 -3.10 -13.14
N TYR A 299 -10.13 -2.04 -13.79
CA TYR A 299 -10.97 -1.01 -13.16
C TYR A 299 -12.44 -1.39 -13.00
N PHE A 300 -13.05 -2.09 -13.96
CA PHE A 300 -14.39 -2.66 -13.78
C PHE A 300 -14.47 -3.58 -12.55
N SER A 301 -13.39 -4.33 -12.29
CA SER A 301 -13.29 -5.16 -11.09
C SER A 301 -13.05 -4.39 -9.79
N PHE A 302 -12.71 -3.09 -9.84
CA PHE A 302 -12.68 -2.20 -8.68
C PHE A 302 -14.01 -1.49 -8.44
N LEU A 303 -14.74 -1.16 -9.49
CA LEU A 303 -16.04 -0.48 -9.41
C LEU A 303 -17.16 -1.44 -8.97
N ASN A 304 -17.13 -2.71 -9.38
CA ASN A 304 -18.17 -3.69 -9.06
C ASN A 304 -18.01 -4.39 -7.69
N GLN A 305 -17.20 -3.84 -6.78
CA GLN A 305 -17.02 -4.37 -5.41
C GLN A 305 -17.47 -3.39 -4.31
N SER A 306 -18.18 -2.31 -4.68
CA SER A 306 -18.82 -1.38 -3.72
C SER A 306 -20.08 -1.98 -3.13
#